data_AF-A0A0C2RW23-F1
#
_entry.id   AF-A0A0C2RW23-F1
#
_cell.length_a   1.000
_cell.length_b   1.000
_cell.length_c   1.000
_cell.angle_alpha   90.00
_cell.angle_beta   90.00
_cell.angle_gamma   90.00
#
_symmetry.space_group_name_H-M   'P 1'
#
loop_
_entity.id
_entity.type
_entity.pdbx_description
1 polymer ?
#
loop_
_entity_poly.entity_id
_entity_poly.type
_entity_poly.pdbx_seq_one_letter_code
_entity_poly.pdbx_strand_id
1 'polypeptide(L)'
;EEYDICAIQEPYLDQMNRTRANPQWIVVYPTTHMTEPKKTRTTILVNKKLATDRWEEIEANSGDVTAIRLKTNTHTIDIYNIYND
;
A
#
# COMPACT_ATOMS: atom_id res chain seq x y z
N GLU A 1 -11.90 -11.62 13.02
CA GLU A 1 -11.59 -11.78 11.58
C GLU A 1 -10.20 -11.24 11.34
N GLU A 2 -9.43 -11.88 10.47
CA GLU A 2 -8.05 -11.49 10.16
C GLU A 2 -7.98 -11.10 8.69
N TYR A 3 -7.61 -9.85 8.42
CA TYR A 3 -7.52 -9.31 7.07
C TYR A 3 -6.10 -9.49 6.52
N ASP A 4 -5.98 -9.81 5.23
CA ASP A 4 -4.70 -9.91 4.54
C ASP A 4 -4.25 -8.56 3.94
N ILE A 5 -5.22 -7.73 3.51
CA ILE A 5 -4.99 -6.43 2.90
C ILE A 5 -5.85 -5.38 3.60
N CYS A 6 -5.28 -4.21 3.88
CA CYS A 6 -6.01 -3.05 4.36
C CYS A 6 -5.66 -1.83 3.49
N ALA A 7 -6.68 -1.21 2.89
CA ALA A 7 -6.54 0.00 2.07
C ALA A 7 -6.93 1.22 2.93
N ILE A 8 -6.02 2.18 3.07
CA ILE A 8 -6.20 3.37 3.91
C ILE A 8 -6.09 4.62 3.04
N GLN A 9 -7.08 5.49 3.10
CA GLN A 9 -7.01 6.85 2.57
C GLN A 9 -6.66 7.84 3.70
N GLU A 10 -6.00 8.93 3.33
CA GLU A 10 -5.53 9.99 4.23
C GLU A 10 -4.79 9.46 5.47
N PRO A 11 -3.76 8.60 5.29
CA PRO A 11 -3.08 8.01 6.43
C PRO A 11 -2.35 9.08 7.25
N TYR A 12 -2.35 8.93 8.57
CA TYR A 12 -1.47 9.73 9.42
C TYR A 12 -0.01 9.42 9.08
N LEU A 13 0.74 10.45 8.70
CA LEU A 13 2.17 10.41 8.47
C LEU A 13 2.89 11.06 9.65
N ASP A 14 3.85 10.36 10.24
CA ASP A 14 4.66 10.90 11.33
C ASP A 14 5.66 11.96 10.85
N GLN A 15 6.50 12.47 11.75
CA GLN A 15 7.50 13.49 11.43
C GLN A 15 8.56 13.03 10.40
N MET A 16 8.67 11.72 10.16
CA MET A 16 9.52 11.12 9.13
C MET A 16 8.74 10.78 7.85
N ASN A 17 7.50 11.26 7.74
CA ASN A 17 6.52 10.95 6.70
C ASN A 17 6.15 9.47 6.62
N ARG A 18 6.13 8.74 7.74
CA ARG A 18 5.77 7.31 7.75
C ARG A 18 4.42 7.08 8.43
N THR A 19 3.61 6.23 7.83
CA THR A 19 2.47 5.57 8.48
C THR A 19 2.98 4.60 9.54
N ARG A 20 2.36 4.66 10.72
CA ARG A 20 2.67 3.78 11.84
C ARG A 20 1.80 2.53 11.75
N ALA A 21 2.41 1.37 11.57
CA ALA A 21 1.74 0.08 11.62
C ALA A 21 2.41 -0.84 12.65
N ASN A 22 1.65 -1.79 13.20
CA ASN A 22 2.23 -2.81 14.07
C ASN A 22 3.11 -3.78 13.25
N PRO A 23 3.95 -4.63 13.90
CA PRO A 23 4.89 -5.49 13.19
C PRO A 23 4.28 -6.54 12.26
N GLN A 24 2.96 -6.78 12.28
CA GLN A 24 2.28 -7.75 11.42
C GLN A 24 2.01 -7.21 10.02
N TRP A 25 2.17 -5.91 9.80
CA TRP A 25 1.87 -5.26 8.52
C TRP A 25 3.14 -4.76 7.83
N ILE A 26 3.14 -4.85 6.51
CA ILE A 26 4.05 -4.15 5.61
C ILE A 26 3.26 -2.98 5.03
N VAL A 27 3.75 -1.76 5.19
CA VAL A 27 3.12 -0.57 4.60
C VAL A 27 3.68 -0.37 3.19
N VAL A 28 2.80 -0.38 2.21
CA VAL A 28 3.06 -0.02 0.82
C VAL A 28 2.59 1.40 0.61
N TYR A 29 3.49 2.22 0.07
CA TYR A 29 3.22 3.61 -0.27
C TYR A 29 3.03 3.76 -1.77
N PRO A 30 2.46 4.89 -2.24
CA PRO A 30 2.58 5.28 -3.64
C PRO A 30 4.05 5.28 -4.07
N THR A 31 4.33 4.91 -5.33
CA THR A 31 5.72 4.90 -5.84
C THR A 31 6.38 6.28 -5.83
N THR A 32 5.57 7.35 -5.77
CA THR A 32 6.04 8.74 -5.61
C THR A 32 6.42 9.11 -4.18
N HIS A 33 6.16 8.27 -3.17
CA HIS A 33 6.39 8.61 -1.76
C HIS A 33 7.83 8.98 -1.43
N MET A 34 8.80 8.34 -2.09
CA MET A 34 10.22 8.62 -1.86
C MET A 34 10.64 10.01 -2.34
N THR A 35 9.98 10.56 -3.35
CA THR A 35 10.29 11.87 -3.93
C THR A 35 9.35 12.96 -3.41
N GLU A 36 8.08 12.63 -3.18
CA GLU A 36 7.02 13.55 -2.77
C GLU A 36 6.23 13.02 -1.56
N PRO A 37 6.88 12.76 -0.41
CA PRO A 37 6.23 12.09 0.73
C PRO A 37 5.02 12.86 1.29
N LYS A 38 5.05 14.20 1.21
CA LYS A 38 3.96 15.08 1.65
C LYS A 38 2.70 14.99 0.79
N LYS A 39 2.77 14.40 -0.40
CA LYS A 39 1.63 14.19 -1.30
C LYS A 39 1.01 12.80 -1.16
N THR A 40 1.50 11.97 -0.24
CA THR A 40 0.94 10.65 0.01
C THR A 40 -0.44 10.77 0.65
N ARG A 41 -1.48 10.37 -0.08
CA ARG A 41 -2.88 10.39 0.37
C ARG A 41 -3.52 9.00 0.45
N THR A 42 -2.77 7.96 0.09
CA THR A 42 -3.19 6.57 0.19
C THR A 42 -2.01 5.72 0.62
N THR A 43 -2.31 4.62 1.33
CA THR A 43 -1.39 3.50 1.56
C THR A 43 -2.15 2.18 1.47
N ILE A 44 -1.44 1.09 1.19
CA ILE A 44 -1.96 -0.27 1.34
C ILE A 44 -1.11 -0.98 2.38
N LEU A 45 -1.73 -1.62 3.36
CA LEU A 45 -1.06 -2.48 4.33
C LEU A 45 -1.25 -3.93 3.90
N VAL A 46 -0.14 -4.66 3.75
CA VAL A 46 -0.12 -6.08 3.44
C VAL A 46 0.27 -6.86 4.69
N ASN A 47 -0.57 -7.81 5.09
CA ASN A 47 -0.30 -8.68 6.24
C ASN A 47 0.90 -9.57 5.93
N LYS A 48 1.87 -9.67 6.84
CA LYS A 48 3.07 -10.49 6.70
C LYS A 48 2.81 -12.00 6.62
N LYS A 49 1.59 -12.45 6.94
CA LYS A 49 1.16 -13.82 6.65
C LYS A 49 1.11 -14.12 5.16
N LEU A 50 0.93 -13.09 4.33
CA LEU A 50 1.06 -13.21 2.89
C LEU A 50 2.54 -13.26 2.51
N ALA A 51 2.96 -14.34 1.86
CA ALA A 51 4.33 -14.50 1.41
C ALA A 51 4.73 -13.35 0.47
N THR A 52 5.90 -12.76 0.70
CA THR A 52 6.34 -11.51 0.04
C THR A 52 6.64 -11.68 -1.45
N ASP A 53 6.81 -12.90 -1.92
CA ASP A 53 6.96 -13.25 -3.34
C ASP A 53 5.61 -13.40 -4.07
N ARG A 54 4.49 -13.32 -3.33
CA ARG A 54 3.13 -13.45 -3.85
C ARG A 54 2.46 -12.12 -4.14
N TRP A 55 3.18 -11.02 -4.00
CA TRP A 55 2.68 -9.72 -4.41
C TRP A 55 3.82 -8.77 -4.80
N GLU A 56 3.49 -7.73 -5.54
CA GLU A 56 4.42 -6.67 -5.95
C GLU A 56 3.69 -5.33 -6.00
N GLU A 57 4.44 -4.23 -5.86
CA GLU A 57 3.94 -2.87 -6.05
C GLU A 57 3.67 -2.62 -7.54
N ILE A 58 2.62 -1.86 -7.86
CA ILE A 58 2.35 -1.37 -9.21
C ILE A 58 2.60 0.14 -9.23
N GLU A 59 3.38 0.60 -10.21
CA GLU A 59 3.66 2.02 -10.40
C GLU A 59 2.42 2.77 -10.88
N ALA A 60 2.07 3.84 -10.16
CA ALA A 60 0.89 4.66 -10.47
C ALA A 60 1.17 6.17 -10.59
N ASN A 61 2.44 6.59 -10.46
CA ASN A 61 2.92 7.97 -10.70
C ASN A 61 2.08 9.10 -10.05
N SER A 62 1.43 8.82 -8.92
CA SER A 62 0.62 9.79 -8.17
C SER A 62 0.67 9.47 -6.69
N GLY A 63 0.69 10.49 -5.82
CA GLY A 63 0.53 10.32 -4.37
C GLY A 63 -0.90 9.92 -3.96
N ASP A 64 -1.85 10.02 -4.89
CA ASP A 64 -3.27 9.71 -4.71
C ASP A 64 -3.62 8.26 -5.10
N VAL A 65 -2.63 7.49 -5.56
CA VAL A 65 -2.81 6.08 -5.94
C VAL A 65 -1.72 5.21 -5.32
N THR A 66 -2.13 4.20 -4.57
CA THR A 66 -1.27 3.08 -4.16
C THR A 66 -1.81 1.82 -4.79
N ALA A 67 -0.96 1.04 -5.43
CA ALA A 67 -1.40 -0.17 -6.11
C ALA A 67 -0.46 -1.34 -5.85
N ILE A 68 -1.06 -2.53 -5.73
CA ILE A 68 -0.34 -3.79 -5.63
C ILE A 68 -0.96 -4.83 -6.55
N ARG A 69 -0.14 -5.77 -7.00
CA ARG A 69 -0.56 -6.96 -7.73
C ARG A 69 -0.36 -8.17 -6.84
N LEU A 70 -1.44 -8.89 -6.54
CA LEU A 70 -1.39 -10.20 -5.90
C LEU A 70 -1.27 -11.30 -6.95
N LYS A 71 -0.38 -12.27 -6.71
CA LYS A 71 -0.17 -13.46 -7.53
C LYS A 71 -0.65 -14.67 -6.75
N THR A 72 -1.71 -15.30 -7.22
CA THR A 72 -2.14 -16.61 -6.72
C THR A 72 -1.60 -17.73 -7.63
N ASN A 73 -1.98 -18.99 -7.40
CA ASN A 73 -1.56 -20.08 -8.29
C ASN A 73 -2.33 -20.07 -9.62
N THR A 74 -3.48 -19.41 -9.67
CA THR A 74 -4.42 -19.50 -10.78
C THR A 74 -4.81 -18.14 -11.36
N HIS A 75 -4.63 -17.07 -10.59
CA HIS A 75 -5.08 -15.73 -10.93
C HIS A 75 -4.10 -14.66 -10.46
N THR A 76 -4.16 -13.53 -11.14
CA THR A 76 -3.54 -12.28 -10.73
C THR A 76 -4.64 -11.28 -10.37
N ILE A 77 -4.49 -10.58 -9.26
CA ILE A 77 -5.46 -9.59 -8.79
C ILE A 77 -4.72 -8.26 -8.61
N ASP A 78 -5.12 -7.24 -9.34
CA ASP A 78 -4.60 -5.89 -9.16
C ASP A 78 -5.53 -5.10 -8.25
N ILE A 79 -4.97 -4.52 -7.20
CA ILE A 79 -5.69 -3.70 -6.23
C ILE A 79 -5.16 -2.29 -6.34
N TYR A 80 -6.04 -1.35 -6.69
CA TYR A 80 -5.74 0.08 -6.73
C TYR A 80 -6.52 0.75 -5.61
N ASN A 81 -5.81 1.29 -4.61
CA ASN A 81 -6.36 2.20 -3.63
C ASN A 81 -6.20 3.62 -4.14
N ILE A 82 -7.33 4.30 -4.37
CA ILE A 82 -7.38 5.60 -5.04
C ILE A 82 -8.09 6.58 -4.11
N TYR A 83 -7.42 7.67 -3.77
CA TYR A 83 -8.06 8.85 -3.20
C TYR A 83 -8.57 9.73 -4.35
N ASN A 84 -9.89 9.86 -4.48
CA ASN A 84 -10.52 10.65 -5.53
C ASN A 84 -11.37 11.74 -4.88
N ASP A 85 -10.87 12.96 -4.94
CA ASP A 85 -11.47 14.19 -4.40
C ASP A 85 -11.22 15.33 -5.39
#